data_AF-A0A371DEM6-F1
#
_entry.id   AF-A0A371DEM6-F1
#
_cell.length_a   1.000
_cell.length_b   1.000
_cell.length_c   1.000
_cell.angle_alpha   90.00
_cell.angle_beta   90.00
_cell.angle_gamma   90.00
#
_symmetry.space_group_name_H-M   'P 1'
#
loop_
_entity.id
_entity.type
_entity.pdbx_description
1 polymer ?
#
loop_
_entity_poly.entity_id
_entity_poly.type
_entity_poly.pdbx_seq_one_letter_code
_entity_poly.pdbx_strand_id
1 'polypeptide(L)'
;MPKSQFDPLEFNQVTGEPYLRLPAPHDNIIITPPRMSDAPAMVLNMSDPRIYSWLESPPHPYLPQDADHWLTKIKAESDRAIEKLQRASVERPDGPLILVDESPVRTIREVQEDGSELFLGDIAIIRERWLDFEDKEAKQALTKANEEREVGDPAIVWCFGDYLAASHHGKGIMTAVVQKFIRDWAVPRMGVRQLRVETFSDNKGSKRVFEKSGFVHEKTVPVNKVLNSGRTITAMDILWWKASQ
;
A
#
# COMPACT_ATOMS: atom_id res chain seq x y z
N MET A 1 16.60 -24.27 7.67
CA MET A 1 15.34 -24.40 8.42
C MET A 1 14.20 -24.14 7.45
N PRO A 2 13.08 -24.89 7.51
CA PRO A 2 11.91 -24.56 6.70
C PRO A 2 11.47 -23.14 7.04
N LYS A 3 11.30 -22.31 6.00
CA LYS A 3 10.83 -20.93 6.18
C LYS A 3 9.34 -20.98 6.46
N SER A 4 8.91 -20.35 7.55
CA SER A 4 7.48 -20.12 7.81
C SER A 4 6.82 -19.52 6.57
N GLN A 5 5.57 -19.90 6.24
CA GLN A 5 4.86 -19.27 5.12
C GLN A 5 4.72 -17.76 5.31
N PHE A 6 4.92 -17.23 6.52
CA PHE A 6 4.95 -15.80 6.81
C PHE A 6 6.29 -15.11 6.53
N ASP A 7 7.37 -15.82 6.20
CA ASP A 7 8.68 -15.21 5.90
C ASP A 7 8.55 -14.10 4.83
N PRO A 8 9.12 -12.90 5.05
CA PRO A 8 10.01 -12.49 6.14
C PRO A 8 9.33 -11.71 7.26
N LEU A 9 8.02 -11.83 7.45
CA LEU A 9 7.30 -11.14 8.52
C LEU A 9 7.73 -11.66 9.90
N GLU A 10 7.90 -10.72 10.82
CA GLU A 10 8.09 -10.98 12.24
C GLU A 10 6.71 -11.08 12.93
N PHE A 11 6.69 -11.54 14.18
CA PHE A 11 5.45 -11.66 14.95
C PHE A 11 5.55 -10.91 16.27
N ASN A 12 4.53 -10.12 16.59
CA ASN A 12 4.44 -9.47 17.89
C ASN A 12 4.16 -10.55 18.95
N GLN A 13 5.00 -10.62 19.99
CA GLN A 13 4.92 -11.68 21.00
C GLN A 13 3.67 -11.60 21.89
N VAL A 14 3.06 -10.42 21.99
CA VAL A 14 1.87 -10.17 22.82
C VAL A 14 0.60 -10.38 21.98
N THR A 15 0.52 -9.76 20.81
CA THR A 15 -0.71 -9.78 19.98
C THR A 15 -0.75 -10.97 19.02
N GLY A 16 0.40 -11.58 18.72
CA GLY A 16 0.52 -12.61 17.67
C GLY A 16 0.36 -12.06 16.25
N GLU A 17 0.29 -10.75 16.06
CA GLU A 17 0.13 -10.15 14.73
C GLU A 17 1.45 -10.20 13.94
N PRO A 18 1.40 -10.55 12.64
CA PRO A 18 2.56 -10.47 11.78
C PRO A 18 2.90 -9.00 11.48
N TYR A 19 4.18 -8.66 11.33
CA TYR A 19 4.58 -7.31 10.96
C TYR A 19 5.88 -7.29 10.13
N LEU A 20 6.10 -6.20 9.40
CA LEU A 20 7.35 -5.91 8.72
C LEU A 20 8.02 -4.70 9.37
N ARG A 21 9.21 -4.87 9.95
CA ARG A 21 9.99 -3.76 10.50
C ARG A 21 10.80 -3.05 9.43
N LEU A 22 10.87 -1.72 9.49
CA LEU A 22 11.78 -0.96 8.62
C LEU A 22 13.23 -1.05 9.13
N PRO A 23 14.24 -0.87 8.27
CA PRO A 23 15.62 -0.77 8.72
C PRO A 23 15.91 0.57 9.42
N ALA A 24 17.03 0.65 10.14
CA ALA A 24 17.54 1.91 10.66
C ALA A 24 17.66 2.97 9.54
N PRO A 25 17.38 4.26 9.82
CA PRO A 25 17.09 4.85 11.13
C PRO A 25 15.60 4.85 11.52
N HIS A 26 14.78 3.99 10.90
CA HIS A 26 13.34 3.91 11.13
C HIS A 26 12.91 2.56 11.73
N ASP A 27 13.79 1.91 12.49
CA ASP A 27 13.56 0.60 13.10
C ASP A 27 12.46 0.58 14.17
N ASN A 28 12.03 1.76 14.63
CA ASN A 28 10.81 1.97 15.41
C ASN A 28 9.51 1.96 14.57
N ILE A 29 9.60 1.97 13.23
CA ILE A 29 8.44 1.89 12.34
C ILE A 29 8.19 0.45 11.89
N ILE A 30 6.95 0.01 12.01
CA ILE A 30 6.47 -1.31 11.58
C ILE A 30 5.26 -1.19 10.66
N ILE A 31 5.09 -2.19 9.79
CA ILE A 31 3.90 -2.36 8.94
C ILE A 31 3.13 -3.56 9.47
N THR A 32 1.86 -3.38 9.81
CA THR A 32 1.00 -4.34 10.53
C THR A 32 -0.33 -4.57 9.80
N PRO A 33 -1.15 -5.54 10.21
CA PRO A 33 -2.51 -5.66 9.74
C PRO A 33 -3.37 -4.45 10.18
N PRO A 34 -4.43 -4.11 9.44
CA PRO A 34 -5.39 -3.09 9.85
C PRO A 34 -6.16 -3.51 11.11
N ARG A 35 -6.45 -2.55 11.98
CA ARG A 35 -7.28 -2.75 13.18
C ARG A 35 -8.53 -1.87 13.10
N MET A 36 -9.67 -2.38 13.55
CA MET A 36 -10.89 -1.56 13.64
C MET A 36 -10.71 -0.37 14.59
N SER A 37 -9.83 -0.50 15.59
CA SER A 37 -9.47 0.59 16.51
C SER A 37 -8.69 1.74 15.85
N ASP A 38 -8.28 1.61 14.58
CA ASP A 38 -7.60 2.68 13.84
C ASP A 38 -8.56 3.80 13.38
N ALA A 39 -9.89 3.59 13.47
CA ALA A 39 -10.90 4.50 12.95
C ALA A 39 -10.73 5.95 13.43
N PRO A 40 -10.52 6.24 14.74
CA PRO A 40 -10.36 7.62 15.19
C PRO A 40 -9.12 8.30 14.60
N ALA A 41 -7.99 7.59 14.52
CA ALA A 41 -6.75 8.13 13.95
C ALA A 41 -6.88 8.35 12.43
N MET A 42 -7.62 7.48 11.74
CA MET A 42 -7.92 7.63 10.32
C MET A 42 -8.79 8.85 10.05
N VAL A 43 -9.85 9.08 10.83
CA VAL A 43 -10.71 10.28 10.71
C VAL A 43 -9.87 11.55 10.92
N LEU A 44 -8.99 11.56 11.92
CA LEU A 44 -8.09 12.69 12.17
C LEU A 44 -7.18 12.97 10.97
N ASN A 45 -6.53 11.92 10.43
CA ASN A 45 -5.67 12.07 9.26
C ASN A 45 -6.45 12.53 8.01
N MET A 46 -7.64 11.98 7.77
CA MET A 46 -8.49 12.36 6.62
C MET A 46 -9.19 13.71 6.78
N SER A 47 -9.06 14.35 7.96
CA SER A 47 -9.47 15.73 8.21
C SER A 47 -8.32 16.73 8.04
N ASP A 48 -7.08 16.26 7.87
CA ASP A 48 -5.91 17.12 7.69
C ASP A 48 -5.72 17.52 6.22
N PRO A 49 -5.81 18.82 5.85
CA PRO A 49 -5.65 19.26 4.46
C PRO A 49 -4.26 18.98 3.88
N ARG A 50 -3.25 18.74 4.73
CA ARG A 50 -1.92 18.31 4.29
C ARG A 50 -1.90 16.87 3.79
N ILE A 51 -2.96 16.10 4.03
CA ILE A 51 -3.13 14.71 3.61
C ILE A 51 -4.26 14.61 2.57
N TYR A 52 -5.51 14.89 2.95
CA TYR A 52 -6.67 14.58 2.10
C TYR A 52 -6.67 15.34 0.75
N SER A 53 -6.04 16.52 0.69
CA SER A 53 -5.92 17.27 -0.57
C SER A 53 -5.15 16.50 -1.64
N TRP A 54 -4.33 15.53 -1.25
CA TRP A 54 -3.50 14.72 -2.13
C TRP A 54 -4.07 13.33 -2.41
N LEU A 55 -5.28 13.04 -1.92
CA LEU A 55 -5.93 11.75 -2.10
C LEU A 55 -7.14 11.89 -3.02
N GLU A 56 -7.30 10.92 -3.92
CA GLU A 56 -8.38 10.96 -4.89
C GLU A 56 -9.72 10.50 -4.31
N SER A 57 -9.70 9.37 -3.61
CA SER A 57 -10.90 8.57 -3.32
C SER A 57 -11.58 8.80 -1.97
N PRO A 58 -10.92 9.21 -0.87
CA PRO A 58 -11.60 9.40 0.40
C PRO A 58 -12.78 10.40 0.27
N PRO A 59 -13.94 10.14 0.88
CA PRO A 59 -15.02 11.10 0.96
C PRO A 59 -14.61 12.35 1.75
N HIS A 60 -15.28 13.48 1.48
CA HIS A 60 -15.06 14.73 2.19
C HIS A 60 -16.40 15.43 2.48
N PRO A 61 -16.68 15.80 3.75
CA PRO A 61 -15.91 15.50 4.96
C PRO A 61 -15.82 14.00 5.22
N TYR A 62 -14.72 13.54 5.81
CA TYR A 62 -14.50 12.13 6.15
C TYR A 62 -15.08 11.83 7.52
N LEU A 63 -16.12 11.00 7.58
CA LEU A 63 -16.87 10.70 8.80
C LEU A 63 -16.41 9.38 9.44
N PRO A 64 -16.72 9.14 10.72
CA PRO A 64 -16.41 7.87 11.38
C PRO A 64 -16.94 6.64 10.62
N GLN A 65 -18.12 6.74 10.02
CA GLN A 65 -18.71 5.65 9.23
C GLN A 65 -17.89 5.33 7.97
N ASP A 66 -17.23 6.32 7.38
CA ASP A 66 -16.33 6.13 6.24
C ASP A 66 -15.07 5.37 6.68
N ALA A 67 -14.55 5.69 7.87
CA ALA A 67 -13.45 4.94 8.49
C ALA A 67 -13.83 3.49 8.76
N ASP A 68 -14.99 3.25 9.38
CA ASP A 68 -15.48 1.90 9.67
C ASP A 68 -15.68 1.09 8.39
N HIS A 69 -16.26 1.69 7.36
CA HIS A 69 -16.47 1.06 6.06
C HIS A 69 -15.13 0.68 5.40
N TRP A 70 -14.19 1.63 5.35
CA TRP A 70 -12.88 1.39 4.76
C TRP A 70 -12.07 0.35 5.53
N LEU A 71 -12.02 0.44 6.86
CA LEU A 71 -11.32 -0.50 7.73
C LEU A 71 -11.88 -1.91 7.62
N THR A 72 -13.21 -2.06 7.55
CA THR A 72 -13.86 -3.36 7.35
C THR A 72 -13.35 -4.02 6.06
N LYS A 73 -13.30 -3.26 4.97
CA LYS A 73 -12.82 -3.76 3.67
C LYS A 73 -11.34 -4.19 3.74
N ILE A 74 -10.45 -3.29 4.16
CA ILE A 74 -9.01 -3.55 4.10
C ILE A 74 -8.57 -4.59 5.13
N LYS A 75 -9.27 -4.68 6.25
CA LYS A 75 -9.06 -5.74 7.24
C LYS A 75 -9.46 -7.09 6.66
N ALA A 76 -10.60 -7.20 5.98
CA ALA A 76 -11.01 -8.45 5.35
C ALA A 76 -10.02 -8.93 4.26
N GLU A 77 -9.45 -8.01 3.48
CA GLU A 77 -8.36 -8.31 2.53
C GLU A 77 -7.12 -8.86 3.25
N SER A 78 -6.70 -8.19 4.32
CA SER A 78 -5.54 -8.60 5.13
C SER A 78 -5.75 -9.96 5.81
N ASP A 79 -6.94 -10.19 6.37
CA ASP A 79 -7.29 -11.42 7.07
C ASP A 79 -7.32 -12.61 6.10
N ARG A 80 -7.84 -12.45 4.88
CA ARG A 80 -7.79 -13.48 3.84
C ARG A 80 -6.36 -13.86 3.45
N ALA A 81 -5.46 -12.89 3.34
CA ALA A 81 -4.05 -13.16 3.09
C ALA A 81 -3.44 -13.97 4.24
N ILE A 82 -3.70 -13.58 5.49
CA ILE A 82 -3.23 -14.29 6.69
C ILE A 82 -3.77 -15.73 6.72
N GLU A 83 -5.06 -15.95 6.49
CA GLU A 83 -5.69 -17.27 6.45
C GLU A 83 -5.08 -18.18 5.38
N LYS A 84 -4.82 -17.65 4.18
CA LYS A 84 -4.13 -18.39 3.11
C LYS A 84 -2.74 -18.86 3.55
N LEU A 85 -1.97 -17.98 4.20
CA LEU A 85 -0.62 -18.29 4.70
C LEU A 85 -0.64 -19.30 5.86
N GLN A 86 -1.61 -19.16 6.79
CA GLN A 86 -1.81 -20.13 7.88
C GLN A 86 -2.13 -21.51 7.34
N ARG A 87 -3.09 -21.60 6.41
CA ARG A 87 -3.48 -22.87 5.78
C ARG A 87 -2.31 -23.53 5.07
N ALA A 88 -1.55 -22.76 4.29
CA ALA A 88 -0.34 -23.26 3.63
C ALA A 88 0.72 -23.75 4.63
N SER A 89 0.83 -23.12 5.81
CA SER A 89 1.77 -23.56 6.85
C SER A 89 1.42 -24.93 7.42
N VAL A 90 0.13 -25.26 7.50
CA VAL A 90 -0.36 -26.56 7.97
C VAL A 90 -0.28 -27.62 6.87
N GLU A 91 -0.72 -27.27 5.65
CA GLU A 91 -0.79 -28.22 4.53
C GLU A 91 0.59 -28.54 3.94
N ARG A 92 1.53 -27.59 4.01
CA ARG A 92 2.85 -27.67 3.38
C ARG A 92 3.94 -27.09 4.29
N PRO A 93 4.20 -27.68 5.47
CA PRO A 93 5.13 -27.15 6.47
C PRO A 93 6.56 -26.97 5.94
N ASP A 94 7.00 -27.86 5.05
CA ASP A 94 8.31 -27.82 4.39
C ASP A 94 8.24 -27.43 2.90
N GLY A 95 7.07 -26.98 2.45
CA GLY A 95 6.86 -26.59 1.05
C GLY A 95 7.48 -25.23 0.72
N PRO A 96 7.61 -24.90 -0.59
CA PRO A 96 8.00 -23.57 -0.99
C PRO A 96 6.99 -22.52 -0.48
N LEU A 97 7.47 -21.30 -0.30
CA LEU A 97 6.63 -20.17 0.05
C LEU A 97 5.57 -19.94 -1.03
N ILE A 98 4.30 -19.85 -0.65
CA ILE A 98 3.23 -19.54 -1.58
C ILE A 98 3.25 -18.05 -1.96
N LEU A 99 2.73 -17.76 -3.16
CA LEU A 99 2.40 -16.40 -3.55
C LEU A 99 0.98 -16.05 -3.08
N VAL A 100 0.77 -14.77 -2.76
CA VAL A 100 -0.53 -14.19 -2.40
C VAL A 100 -0.78 -12.94 -3.23
N ASP A 101 -2.04 -12.67 -3.51
CA ASP A 101 -2.51 -11.51 -4.26
C ASP A 101 -3.00 -10.35 -3.37
N GLU A 102 -3.08 -10.59 -2.07
CA GLU A 102 -3.44 -9.63 -1.03
C GLU A 102 -2.31 -9.59 0.02
N SER A 103 -2.08 -8.42 0.61
CA SER A 103 -1.05 -8.26 1.64
C SER A 103 -1.62 -8.50 3.05
N PRO A 104 -0.94 -9.31 3.90
CA PRO A 104 -1.33 -9.51 5.30
C PRO A 104 -0.97 -8.31 6.19
N VAL A 105 -0.19 -7.34 5.69
CA VAL A 105 0.21 -6.14 6.41
C VAL A 105 0.16 -4.92 5.48
N ARG A 106 -0.28 -3.77 6.00
CA ARG A 106 -0.39 -2.53 5.23
C ARG A 106 -0.38 -1.25 6.06
N THR A 107 -0.70 -1.35 7.35
CA THR A 107 -0.83 -0.20 8.23
C THR A 107 0.52 0.17 8.83
N ILE A 108 0.95 1.40 8.60
CA ILE A 108 2.21 1.96 9.11
C ILE A 108 1.99 2.41 10.55
N ARG A 109 2.83 1.93 11.46
CA ARG A 109 2.80 2.32 12.88
C ARG A 109 4.18 2.69 13.37
N GLU A 110 4.23 3.59 14.34
CA GLU A 110 5.43 3.87 15.13
C GLU A 110 5.30 3.24 16.51
N VAL A 111 6.25 2.37 16.85
CA VAL A 111 6.40 1.80 18.19
C VAL A 111 7.03 2.85 19.11
N GLN A 112 6.30 3.23 20.14
CA GLN A 112 6.72 4.19 21.16
C GLN A 112 7.60 3.52 22.22
N GLU A 113 8.26 4.32 23.07
CA GLU A 113 9.14 3.82 24.13
C GLU A 113 8.43 2.92 25.15
N ASP A 114 7.14 3.16 25.40
CA ASP A 114 6.30 2.34 26.29
C ASP A 114 5.74 1.07 25.60
N GLY A 115 6.12 0.84 24.34
CA GLY A 115 5.65 -0.28 23.52
C GLY A 115 4.28 -0.06 22.87
N SER A 116 3.61 1.07 23.12
CA SER A 116 2.38 1.41 22.40
C SER A 116 2.67 1.68 20.92
N GLU A 117 1.68 1.44 20.06
CA GLU A 117 1.83 1.58 18.62
C GLU A 117 0.94 2.69 18.09
N LEU A 118 1.56 3.79 17.66
CA LEU A 118 0.88 4.93 17.08
C LEU A 118 0.56 4.67 15.60
N PHE A 119 -0.72 4.77 15.22
CA PHE A 119 -1.13 4.73 13.81
C PHE A 119 -0.59 5.93 13.05
N LEU A 120 0.16 5.70 11.97
CA LEU A 120 0.70 6.75 11.13
C LEU A 120 0.06 6.83 9.76
N GLY A 121 -0.35 5.72 9.17
CA GLY A 121 -0.85 5.74 7.81
C GLY A 121 -0.98 4.36 7.22
N ASP A 122 -1.03 4.30 5.90
CA ASP A 122 -1.39 3.08 5.19
C ASP A 122 -0.72 3.06 3.82
N ILE A 123 -0.40 1.85 3.38
CA ILE A 123 -0.02 1.56 2.00
C ILE A 123 -1.07 0.65 1.36
N ALA A 124 -1.22 0.75 0.04
CA ALA A 124 -2.02 -0.16 -0.74
C ALA A 124 -1.16 -0.72 -1.87
N ILE A 125 -1.19 -2.04 -2.04
CA ILE A 125 -0.72 -2.69 -3.25
C ILE A 125 -1.90 -3.47 -3.83
N ILE A 126 -2.35 -3.04 -5.01
CA ILE A 126 -3.51 -3.63 -5.68
C ILE A 126 -3.18 -3.80 -7.15
N ARG A 127 -3.96 -4.60 -7.87
CA ARG A 127 -3.84 -4.61 -9.34
C ARG A 127 -4.18 -3.22 -9.88
N GLU A 128 -3.40 -2.77 -10.85
CA GLU A 128 -3.56 -1.45 -11.48
C GLU A 128 -4.98 -1.27 -12.04
N ARG A 129 -5.48 -0.04 -11.93
CA ARG A 129 -6.82 0.40 -12.35
C ARG A 129 -6.79 1.57 -13.31
N TRP A 130 -5.61 2.05 -13.74
CA TRP A 130 -5.43 3.08 -14.79
C TRP A 130 -6.23 4.35 -14.49
N LEU A 131 -5.90 5.04 -13.39
CA LEU A 131 -6.67 6.18 -12.90
C LEU A 131 -6.58 7.42 -13.81
N ASP A 132 -5.54 7.51 -14.62
CA ASP A 132 -5.28 8.57 -15.61
C ASP A 132 -6.06 8.42 -16.92
N PHE A 133 -6.70 7.27 -17.18
CA PHE A 133 -7.43 7.05 -18.42
C PHE A 133 -8.82 7.69 -18.38
N GLU A 134 -9.11 8.59 -19.33
CA GLU A 134 -10.44 9.19 -19.53
C GLU A 134 -11.38 8.28 -20.33
N ASP A 135 -10.85 7.53 -21.31
CA ASP A 135 -11.59 6.52 -22.08
C ASP A 135 -11.98 5.35 -21.16
N LYS A 136 -13.29 5.23 -20.88
CA LYS A 136 -13.83 4.27 -19.92
C LYS A 136 -13.76 2.84 -20.45
N GLU A 137 -14.02 2.66 -21.73
CA GLU A 137 -13.99 1.35 -22.41
C GLU A 137 -12.57 0.80 -22.45
N ALA A 138 -11.59 1.62 -22.84
CA ALA A 138 -10.18 1.24 -22.84
C ALA A 138 -9.69 0.93 -21.42
N LYS A 139 -10.04 1.78 -20.44
CA LYS A 139 -9.73 1.57 -19.02
C LYS A 139 -10.31 0.25 -18.50
N GLN A 140 -11.58 -0.03 -18.80
CA GLN A 140 -12.24 -1.27 -18.37
C GLN A 140 -11.59 -2.50 -19.02
N ALA A 141 -11.26 -2.44 -20.31
CA ALA A 141 -10.57 -3.52 -21.00
C ALA A 141 -9.19 -3.82 -20.39
N LEU A 142 -8.39 -2.79 -20.09
CA LEU A 142 -7.10 -2.93 -19.43
C LEU A 142 -7.23 -3.50 -18.01
N THR A 143 -8.17 -2.96 -17.23
CA THR A 143 -8.45 -3.42 -15.86
C THR A 143 -8.83 -4.89 -15.85
N LYS A 144 -9.80 -5.28 -16.67
CA LYS A 144 -10.27 -6.67 -16.78
C LYS A 144 -9.14 -7.61 -17.20
N ALA A 145 -8.38 -7.26 -18.24
CA ALA A 145 -7.27 -8.08 -18.72
C ALA A 145 -6.19 -8.29 -17.65
N ASN A 146 -6.01 -7.32 -16.74
CA ASN A 146 -5.07 -7.42 -15.63
C ASN A 146 -5.63 -8.22 -14.45
N GLU A 147 -6.93 -8.10 -14.15
CA GLU A 147 -7.64 -8.86 -13.12
C GLU A 147 -7.74 -10.36 -13.44
N GLU A 148 -7.85 -10.73 -14.71
CA GLU A 148 -7.96 -12.13 -15.14
C GLU A 148 -6.64 -12.92 -15.04
N ARG A 149 -5.52 -12.25 -14.82
CA ARG A 149 -4.21 -12.91 -14.68
C ARG A 149 -4.11 -13.75 -13.41
N GLU A 150 -3.45 -14.90 -13.52
CA GLU A 150 -3.17 -15.76 -12.38
C GLU A 150 -2.16 -15.13 -11.41
N VAL A 151 -2.28 -15.45 -10.12
CA VAL A 151 -1.35 -14.96 -9.09
C VAL A 151 0.08 -15.34 -9.44
N GLY A 152 0.97 -14.35 -9.47
CA GLY A 152 2.38 -14.53 -9.82
C GLY A 152 2.70 -14.38 -11.31
N ASP A 153 1.72 -14.16 -12.19
CA ASP A 153 1.98 -13.81 -13.59
C ASP A 153 2.83 -12.51 -13.65
N PRO A 154 4.04 -12.54 -14.24
CA PRO A 154 4.93 -11.38 -14.32
C PRO A 154 4.34 -10.21 -15.13
N ALA A 155 3.32 -10.46 -15.95
CA ALA A 155 2.62 -9.44 -16.72
C ALA A 155 1.53 -8.70 -15.92
N ILE A 156 1.26 -9.09 -14.66
CA ILE A 156 0.39 -8.29 -13.78
C ILE A 156 1.04 -6.93 -13.55
N VAL A 157 0.28 -5.88 -13.82
CA VAL A 157 0.62 -4.51 -13.42
C VAL A 157 0.02 -4.24 -12.06
N TRP A 158 0.87 -3.98 -11.09
CA TRP A 158 0.45 -3.58 -9.75
C TRP A 158 0.46 -2.06 -9.63
N CYS A 159 -0.40 -1.50 -8.79
CA CYS A 159 -0.40 -0.11 -8.38
C CYS A 159 -0.05 -0.01 -6.90
N PHE A 160 0.69 1.03 -6.54
CA PHE A 160 1.07 1.33 -5.16
C PHE A 160 0.50 2.68 -4.74
N GLY A 161 -0.32 2.70 -3.69
CA GLY A 161 -0.85 3.91 -3.07
C GLY A 161 -0.35 4.06 -1.65
N ASP A 162 -0.23 5.30 -1.16
CA ASP A 162 0.21 5.54 0.20
C ASP A 162 -0.31 6.87 0.78
N TYR A 163 -0.38 6.92 2.10
CA TYR A 163 -0.39 8.18 2.83
C TYR A 163 0.29 8.02 4.19
N LEU A 164 0.73 9.13 4.76
CA LEU A 164 1.35 9.20 6.07
C LEU A 164 0.80 10.39 6.86
N ALA A 165 0.73 10.27 8.18
CA ALA A 165 0.36 11.36 9.07
C ALA A 165 1.29 12.56 8.85
N ALA A 166 0.72 13.77 8.82
CA ALA A 166 1.46 14.98 8.48
C ALA A 166 2.62 15.28 9.44
N SER A 167 2.52 14.83 10.70
CA SER A 167 3.59 14.92 11.71
C SER A 167 4.87 14.13 11.36
N HIS A 168 4.78 13.24 10.37
CA HIS A 168 5.86 12.33 9.96
C HIS A 168 6.35 12.57 8.52
N HIS A 169 5.84 13.61 7.85
CA HIS A 169 6.29 13.99 6.51
C HIS A 169 7.74 14.50 6.52
N GLY A 170 8.41 14.39 5.36
CA GLY A 170 9.77 14.92 5.18
C GLY A 170 10.89 14.14 5.87
N LYS A 171 10.58 13.07 6.61
CA LYS A 171 11.55 12.27 7.38
C LYS A 171 12.13 11.06 6.62
N GLY A 172 11.73 10.83 5.38
CA GLY A 172 12.17 9.66 4.59
C GLY A 172 11.43 8.35 4.88
N ILE A 173 10.51 8.34 5.85
CA ILE A 173 9.77 7.16 6.31
C ILE A 173 9.04 6.46 5.15
N MET A 174 8.24 7.18 4.35
CA MET A 174 7.48 6.54 3.27
C MET A 174 8.38 5.93 2.19
N THR A 175 9.52 6.55 1.87
CA THR A 175 10.52 5.95 0.97
C THR A 175 11.03 4.62 1.53
N ALA A 176 11.35 4.57 2.83
CA ALA A 176 11.77 3.34 3.48
C ALA A 176 10.65 2.27 3.50
N VAL A 177 9.39 2.68 3.73
CA VAL A 177 8.21 1.79 3.65
C VAL A 177 8.08 1.17 2.27
N VAL A 178 8.03 1.99 1.21
CA VAL A 178 7.87 1.52 -0.18
C VAL A 178 9.01 0.57 -0.57
N GLN A 179 10.27 0.96 -0.32
CA GLN A 179 11.43 0.13 -0.63
C GLN A 179 11.41 -1.21 0.13
N LYS A 180 11.16 -1.16 1.45
CA LYS A 180 11.14 -2.35 2.32
C LYS A 180 10.03 -3.30 1.89
N PHE A 181 8.83 -2.76 1.66
CA PHE A 181 7.67 -3.56 1.29
C PHE A 181 7.83 -4.18 -0.11
N ILE A 182 8.30 -3.43 -1.10
CA ILE A 182 8.55 -3.98 -2.45
C ILE A 182 9.55 -5.13 -2.39
N ARG A 183 10.70 -4.89 -1.74
CA ARG A 183 11.82 -5.84 -1.69
C ARG A 183 11.48 -7.10 -0.90
N ASP A 184 10.87 -6.96 0.27
CA ASP A 184 10.74 -8.05 1.23
C ASP A 184 9.37 -8.73 1.16
N TRP A 185 8.35 -8.07 0.60
CA TRP A 185 7.02 -8.65 0.46
C TRP A 185 6.56 -8.71 -1.00
N ALA A 186 6.39 -7.58 -1.68
CA ALA A 186 5.72 -7.53 -2.98
C ALA A 186 6.39 -8.44 -4.03
N VAL A 187 7.71 -8.35 -4.18
CA VAL A 187 8.47 -9.18 -5.14
C VAL A 187 8.44 -10.66 -4.73
N PRO A 188 8.93 -11.07 -3.55
CA PRO A 188 9.06 -12.49 -3.22
C PRO A 188 7.72 -13.17 -2.89
N ARG A 189 6.72 -12.44 -2.39
CA ARG A 189 5.47 -13.02 -1.86
C ARG A 189 4.25 -12.72 -2.69
N MET A 190 4.27 -11.70 -3.55
CA MET A 190 3.18 -11.44 -4.50
C MET A 190 3.60 -11.67 -5.96
N GLY A 191 4.88 -11.97 -6.21
CA GLY A 191 5.40 -12.19 -7.55
C GLY A 191 5.47 -10.90 -8.39
N VAL A 192 5.48 -9.74 -7.74
CA VAL A 192 5.44 -8.45 -8.43
C VAL A 192 6.68 -8.25 -9.29
N ARG A 193 6.48 -7.99 -10.59
CA ARG A 193 7.56 -7.67 -11.55
C ARG A 193 7.48 -6.28 -12.13
N GLN A 194 6.31 -5.66 -12.07
CA GLN A 194 6.11 -4.30 -12.52
C GLN A 194 5.06 -3.59 -11.66
N LEU A 195 5.38 -2.36 -11.29
CA LEU A 195 4.50 -1.45 -10.57
C LEU A 195 4.37 -0.19 -11.40
N ARG A 196 3.16 0.35 -11.41
CA ARG A 196 2.81 1.62 -12.03
C ARG A 196 2.14 2.49 -10.97
N VAL A 197 2.50 3.76 -10.94
CA VAL A 197 1.88 4.71 -10.02
C VAL A 197 1.55 6.00 -10.75
N GLU A 198 0.39 6.55 -10.41
CA GLU A 198 -0.04 7.85 -10.86
C GLU A 198 -0.03 8.82 -9.68
N THR A 199 0.84 9.81 -9.76
CA THR A 199 0.91 10.90 -8.77
C THR A 199 0.31 12.15 -9.38
N PHE A 200 -0.37 12.99 -8.59
CA PHE A 200 -0.73 14.31 -9.10
C PHE A 200 0.55 15.09 -9.45
N SER A 201 0.62 15.70 -10.62
CA SER A 201 1.88 16.27 -11.14
C SER A 201 2.46 17.39 -10.25
N ASP A 202 1.61 18.04 -9.46
CA ASP A 202 1.99 19.06 -8.48
C ASP A 202 2.29 18.49 -7.09
N ASN A 203 2.04 17.20 -6.84
CA ASN A 203 2.45 16.49 -5.64
C ASN A 203 3.91 16.06 -5.71
N LYS A 204 4.82 17.03 -5.57
CA LYS A 204 6.27 16.80 -5.57
C LYS A 204 6.73 15.80 -4.51
N GLY A 205 6.04 15.75 -3.36
CA GLY A 205 6.35 14.85 -2.26
C GLY A 205 6.19 13.38 -2.64
N SER A 206 5.01 13.03 -3.14
CA SER A 206 4.70 11.65 -3.58
C SER A 206 5.58 11.23 -4.75
N LYS A 207 5.74 12.08 -5.78
CA LYS A 207 6.66 11.81 -6.90
C LYS A 207 8.07 11.48 -6.41
N ARG A 208 8.60 12.27 -5.47
CA ARG A 208 9.95 12.09 -4.93
C ARG A 208 10.09 10.80 -4.11
N VAL A 209 9.04 10.36 -3.41
CA VAL A 209 9.02 9.07 -2.71
C VAL A 209 9.23 7.94 -3.72
N PHE A 210 8.45 7.92 -4.80
CA PHE A 210 8.55 6.87 -5.82
C PHE A 210 9.86 6.91 -6.60
N GLU A 211 10.34 8.08 -7.02
CA GLU A 211 11.65 8.21 -7.68
C GLU A 211 12.78 7.64 -6.81
N LYS A 212 12.82 7.99 -5.52
CA LYS A 212 13.82 7.45 -4.57
C LYS A 212 13.65 5.95 -4.33
N SER A 213 12.48 5.40 -4.61
CA SER A 213 12.18 3.97 -4.48
C SER A 213 12.46 3.20 -5.78
N GLY A 214 13.08 3.84 -6.77
CA GLY A 214 13.50 3.23 -8.03
C GLY A 214 12.46 3.29 -9.14
N PHE A 215 11.37 4.03 -8.96
CA PHE A 215 10.43 4.30 -10.04
C PHE A 215 11.02 5.33 -11.01
N VAL A 216 10.80 5.12 -12.30
CA VAL A 216 11.22 6.00 -13.38
C VAL A 216 9.99 6.70 -13.94
N HIS A 217 10.05 8.03 -14.02
CA HIS A 217 9.01 8.82 -14.69
C HIS A 217 8.95 8.48 -16.19
N GLU A 218 7.77 8.14 -16.67
CA GLU A 218 7.53 7.85 -18.09
C GLU A 218 7.00 9.09 -18.80
N LYS A 219 5.92 9.68 -18.26
CA LYS A 219 5.21 10.80 -18.89
C LYS A 219 4.33 11.53 -17.89
N THR A 220 3.92 12.73 -18.28
CA THR A 220 2.86 13.50 -17.62
C THR A 220 1.63 13.49 -18.52
N VAL A 221 0.49 13.05 -18.00
CA VAL A 221 -0.78 12.99 -18.73
C VAL A 221 -1.67 14.14 -18.25
N PRO A 222 -2.20 14.99 -19.14
CA PRO A 222 -3.18 15.99 -18.75
C PRO A 222 -4.47 15.28 -18.33
N VAL A 223 -5.05 15.74 -17.22
CA VAL A 223 -6.37 15.30 -16.73
C VAL A 223 -7.17 16.53 -16.36
N ASN A 224 -8.49 16.44 -16.27
CA ASN A 224 -9.28 17.50 -15.65
C ASN A 224 -10.28 16.87 -14.68
N LYS A 225 -9.88 16.77 -13.41
CA LYS A 225 -10.63 16.01 -12.39
C LYS A 225 -10.81 16.81 -11.12
N VAL A 226 -12.06 16.89 -10.67
CA VAL A 226 -12.40 17.39 -9.34
C VAL A 226 -12.37 16.21 -8.37
N LEU A 227 -11.51 16.29 -7.37
CA LEU A 227 -11.40 15.29 -6.30
C LEU A 227 -12.58 15.44 -5.33
N ASN A 228 -12.83 14.41 -4.52
CA ASN A 228 -13.86 14.46 -3.48
C ASN A 228 -13.63 15.62 -2.48
N SER A 229 -12.38 16.02 -2.27
CA SER A 229 -11.99 17.18 -1.47
C SER A 229 -12.37 18.54 -2.08
N GLY A 230 -12.91 18.57 -3.30
CA GLY A 230 -13.20 19.77 -4.07
C GLY A 230 -11.98 20.35 -4.82
N ARG A 231 -10.77 19.83 -4.58
CA ARG A 231 -9.57 20.22 -5.30
C ARG A 231 -9.64 19.76 -6.76
N THR A 232 -9.29 20.64 -7.70
CA THR A 232 -9.12 20.26 -9.11
C THR A 232 -7.67 19.93 -9.38
N ILE A 233 -7.42 18.80 -10.06
CA ILE A 233 -6.10 18.43 -10.58
C ILE A 233 -6.11 18.53 -12.11
N THR A 234 -4.97 18.93 -12.69
CA THR A 234 -4.84 19.21 -14.12
C THR A 234 -3.89 18.25 -14.85
N ALA A 235 -3.11 17.46 -14.11
CA ALA A 235 -2.22 16.46 -14.68
C ALA A 235 -1.81 15.41 -13.65
N MET A 236 -1.43 14.24 -14.15
CA MET A 236 -0.84 13.15 -13.37
C MET A 236 0.50 12.73 -13.99
N ASP A 237 1.49 12.53 -13.14
CA ASP A 237 2.76 11.91 -13.50
C ASP A 237 2.64 10.39 -13.39
N ILE A 238 3.01 9.71 -14.47
CA ILE A 238 3.04 8.25 -14.54
C ILE A 238 4.47 7.80 -14.32
N LEU A 239 4.68 6.97 -13.29
CA LEU A 239 5.99 6.39 -13.00
C LEU A 239 5.89 4.87 -12.98
N TRP A 240 6.97 4.23 -13.42
CA TRP A 240 7.08 2.77 -13.49
C TRP A 240 8.26 2.28 -12.67
N TRP A 241 8.04 1.23 -11.90
CA TRP A 241 9.10 0.41 -11.34
C TRP A 241 9.04 -0.96 -12.00
N LYS A 242 10.22 -1.49 -12.34
CA LYS A 242 10.36 -2.83 -12.91
C LYS A 242 11.40 -3.58 -12.12
N ALA A 243 11.12 -4.84 -11.80
CA ALA A 243 12.11 -5.70 -11.20
C ALA A 243 13.30 -5.86 -12.16
N SER A 244 14.52 -5.78 -11.64
CA SER A 244 15.69 -6.24 -12.38
C SER A 244 15.51 -7.72 -12.72
N GLN A 245 15.89 -8.10 -13.94
CA GLN A 245 15.88 -9.50 -14.41
C GLN A 245 16.68 -10.40 -13.46
#